data_AF-A0A967IQY3-F1
#
_entry.id   AF-A0A967IQY3-F1
#
_cell.length_a   1.000
_cell.length_b   1.000
_cell.length_c   1.000
_cell.angle_alpha   90.00
_cell.angle_beta   90.00
_cell.angle_gamma   90.00
#
_symmetry.space_group_name_H-M   'P 1'
#
loop_
_entity.id
_entity.type
_entity.pdbx_description
1 polymer ?
#
loop_
_entity_poly.entity_id
_entity_poly.type
_entity_poly.pdbx_seq_one_letter_code
_entity_poly.pdbx_strand_id
1 'polypeptide(L)'
;MHSDHNKFLARAIDQRRSFIGECHRCHVEPGSPSEREMDVLAFVPLSLPPWGVSVRDPASEVYAPASALQKAFLLVSLIVVIASIALSLGLSRSIVRPLRLLTDAAGRMAEGNLSDAINVNRRDEIGKLAIG
;
A
#
# COMPACT_ATOMS: atom_id res chain seq x y z
N MET A 1 3.07 34.70 16.25
CA MET A 1 4.42 34.10 16.15
C MET A 1 4.99 34.51 14.79
N HIS A 2 5.74 35.61 14.75
CA HIS A 2 6.28 36.17 13.51
C HIS A 2 7.47 35.31 13.08
N SER A 3 7.30 34.46 12.06
CA SER A 3 8.39 33.64 11.52
C SER A 3 9.29 34.56 10.68
N ASP A 4 10.50 34.82 11.16
CA ASP A 4 11.46 35.75 10.55
C ASP A 4 12.20 35.07 9.37
N HIS A 5 11.43 34.62 8.38
CA HIS A 5 11.86 33.96 7.14
C HIS A 5 12.95 34.72 6.38
N ASN A 6 12.96 36.06 6.43
CA ASN A 6 14.02 36.88 5.85
C ASN A 6 15.40 36.57 6.46
N LYS A 7 15.49 36.45 7.79
CA LYS A 7 16.75 36.09 8.46
C LYS A 7 17.19 34.67 8.18
N PHE A 8 16.24 33.77 7.94
CA PHE A 8 16.55 32.39 7.56
C PHE A 8 17.12 32.32 6.15
N LEU A 9 16.49 32.98 5.17
CA LEU A 9 16.98 33.04 3.79
C LEU A 9 18.32 33.78 3.69
N ALA A 10 18.50 34.90 4.39
CA ALA A 10 19.77 35.62 4.44
C ALA A 10 20.92 34.73 4.94
N ARG A 11 20.69 33.94 5.99
CA ARG A 11 21.67 32.94 6.48
C ARG A 11 21.92 31.84 5.47
N ALA A 12 20.90 31.36 4.76
CA ALA A 12 21.07 30.33 3.74
C ALA A 12 21.91 30.83 2.54
N ILE A 13 21.76 32.11 2.17
CA ILE A 13 22.59 32.77 1.15
C ILE A 13 24.03 32.88 1.62
N ASP A 14 24.25 33.42 2.83
CA ASP A 14 25.58 33.60 3.41
C ASP A 14 26.33 32.27 3.57
N GLN A 15 25.63 31.24 4.06
CA GLN A 15 26.18 29.89 4.23
C GLN A 15 26.22 29.06 2.94
N ARG A 16 25.74 29.60 1.81
CA ARG A 16 25.60 28.90 0.52
C ARG A 16 24.92 27.54 0.66
N ARG A 17 23.89 27.46 1.49
CA ARG A 17 23.17 26.22 1.79
C ARG A 17 21.90 26.13 0.95
N SER A 18 21.83 25.14 0.07
CA SER A 18 20.56 24.71 -0.52
C SER A 18 19.75 23.93 0.52
N PHE A 19 18.44 24.10 0.50
CA PHE A 19 17.55 23.33 1.37
C PHE A 19 16.19 23.12 0.72
N ILE A 20 15.53 22.05 1.14
CA ILE A 20 14.13 21.76 0.86
C ILE A 20 13.47 21.58 2.22
N GLY A 21 12.31 22.20 2.44
CA GLY A 21 11.59 22.07 3.69
C GLY A 21 10.14 22.53 3.59
N GLU A 22 9.34 22.14 4.58
CA GLU A 22 7.94 22.55 4.67
C GLU A 22 7.81 23.89 5.39
N CYS A 23 6.87 24.71 4.94
CA CYS A 23 6.58 25.99 5.54
C CYS A 23 5.10 26.33 5.40
N HIS A 24 4.61 27.25 6.23
CA HIS A 24 3.24 27.73 6.10
C HIS A 24 3.13 28.71 4.92
N ARG A 25 1.98 28.67 4.24
CA ARG A 25 1.59 29.66 3.24
C ARG A 25 1.55 31.07 3.85
N CYS A 26 2.42 31.95 3.38
CA CYS A 26 2.64 33.28 3.96
C CYS A 26 1.69 34.36 3.38
N HIS A 27 1.15 34.13 2.19
CA HIS A 27 0.18 35.01 1.54
C HIS A 27 -1.06 34.20 1.19
N VAL A 28 -2.16 34.49 1.88
CA VAL A 28 -3.49 33.95 1.56
C VAL A 28 -4.17 34.99 0.68
N GLU A 29 -4.58 34.63 -0.54
CA GLU A 29 -5.37 35.52 -1.39
C GLU A 29 -6.70 35.84 -0.69
N PRO A 30 -7.18 37.11 -0.74
CA PRO A 30 -8.46 37.45 -0.15
C PRO A 30 -9.58 36.62 -0.80
N GLY A 31 -10.23 35.75 -0.01
CA GLY A 31 -11.27 34.82 -0.46
C GLY A 31 -10.86 33.35 -0.53
N SER A 32 -9.57 33.03 -0.33
CA SER A 32 -9.10 31.66 -0.15
C SER A 32 -9.48 31.13 1.25
N PRO A 33 -9.97 29.89 1.39
CA PRO A 33 -10.21 29.30 2.70
C PRO A 33 -8.90 29.33 3.48
N SER A 34 -8.92 29.95 4.67
CA SER A 34 -7.76 30.10 5.56
C SER A 34 -7.39 28.78 6.25
N GLU A 35 -7.47 27.67 5.52
CA GLU A 35 -7.00 26.38 5.99
C GLU A 35 -5.47 26.45 6.01
N ARG A 36 -4.85 25.84 7.02
CA ARG A 36 -3.40 25.88 7.22
C ARG A 36 -2.72 25.03 6.14
N GLU A 37 -2.68 25.56 4.92
CA GLU A 37 -2.07 24.91 3.79
C GLU A 37 -0.55 24.98 3.94
N MET A 38 0.07 23.81 3.92
CA MET A 38 1.52 23.66 3.99
C MET A 38 2.07 23.68 2.58
N ASP A 39 3.12 24.47 2.38
CA ASP A 39 3.86 24.54 1.13
C ASP A 39 5.23 23.89 1.30
N VAL A 40 5.71 23.25 0.24
CA VAL A 40 7.10 22.80 0.14
C VAL A 40 7.92 23.94 -0.47
N LEU A 41 8.97 24.36 0.22
CA LEU A 41 9.90 25.39 -0.22
C LEU A 41 11.24 24.76 -0.60
N ALA A 42 11.66 24.96 -1.84
CA ALA A 42 13.00 24.67 -2.30
C ALA A 42 13.79 25.98 -2.45
N PHE A 43 15.01 26.03 -1.91
CA PHE A 43 15.88 27.20 -1.98
C PHE A 43 17.28 26.84 -2.49
N VAL A 44 17.78 27.63 -3.44
CA VAL A 44 19.12 27.48 -4.01
C VAL A 44 19.82 28.85 -4.04
N PRO A 45 20.92 29.03 -3.27
CA PRO A 45 21.75 30.24 -3.35
C PRO A 45 22.71 30.19 -4.54
N LEU A 46 22.96 31.33 -5.16
CA LEU A 46 23.89 31.46 -6.28
C LEU A 46 25.26 31.98 -5.83
N SER A 47 26.30 31.64 -6.60
CA SER A 47 27.68 31.95 -6.24
C SER A 47 27.99 33.44 -6.32
N LEU A 48 27.50 34.14 -7.35
CA LEU A 48 27.67 35.58 -7.60
C LEU A 48 26.57 36.08 -8.56
N PRO A 49 25.83 37.17 -8.26
CA PRO A 49 25.76 37.94 -7.00
C PRO A 49 25.13 37.17 -5.80
N PRO A 50 25.13 37.70 -4.56
CA PRO A 50 24.65 37.03 -3.34
C PRO A 50 23.11 37.06 -3.24
N TRP A 51 22.45 36.43 -4.20
CA TRP A 51 21.01 36.22 -4.23
C TRP A 51 20.72 34.72 -4.32
N GLY A 52 19.47 34.33 -4.09
CA GLY A 52 19.03 32.94 -4.21
C GLY A 52 17.62 32.87 -4.79
N VAL A 53 17.32 31.73 -5.40
CA VAL A 53 15.99 31.44 -5.96
C VAL A 53 15.25 30.55 -4.97
N SER A 54 13.99 30.90 -4.69
CA SER A 54 13.07 30.06 -3.93
C SER A 54 11.86 29.70 -4.78
N VAL A 55 11.52 28.42 -4.82
CA VAL A 55 10.27 27.92 -5.44
C VAL A 55 9.41 27.32 -4.33
N ARG A 56 8.10 27.57 -4.41
CA ARG A 56 7.14 27.17 -3.39
C ARG A 56 5.87 26.66 -4.05
N ASP A 57 5.52 25.42 -3.74
CA ASP A 57 4.30 24.78 -4.25
C ASP A 57 3.51 24.17 -3.08
N PRO A 58 2.17 24.03 -3.21
CA PRO A 58 1.36 23.35 -2.22
C PRO A 58 1.87 21.92 -1.98
N ALA A 59 2.02 21.52 -0.72
CA ALA A 59 2.42 20.15 -0.39
C ALA A 59 1.43 19.11 -0.95
N SER A 60 0.14 19.47 -1.02
CA SER A 60 -0.90 18.66 -1.64
C SER A 60 -0.61 18.35 -3.12
N GLU A 61 -0.06 19.30 -3.87
CA GLU A 61 0.31 19.12 -5.28
C GLU A 61 1.63 18.37 -5.44
N VAL A 62 2.65 18.73 -4.64
CA VAL A 62 3.96 18.06 -4.65
C VAL A 62 3.84 16.57 -4.31
N TYR A 63 3.00 16.23 -3.34
CA TYR A 63 2.76 14.85 -2.92
C TYR A 63 1.58 14.17 -3.63
N ALA A 64 0.81 14.86 -4.48
CA ALA A 64 -0.34 14.27 -5.16
C ALA A 64 0.02 12.99 -5.94
N PRO A 65 1.09 12.94 -6.76
CA PRO A 65 1.45 11.73 -7.50
C PRO A 65 1.82 10.56 -6.57
N ALA A 66 2.57 10.84 -5.51
CA ALA A 66 2.96 9.84 -4.51
C ALA A 66 1.75 9.27 -3.75
N SER A 67 0.80 10.14 -3.38
CA SER A 67 -0.42 9.72 -2.69
C SER A 67 -1.34 8.88 -3.57
N ALA A 68 -1.40 9.15 -4.88
CA ALA A 68 -2.15 8.36 -5.83
C ALA A 68 -1.57 6.95 -5.97
N LEU A 69 -0.23 6.84 -6.08
CA LEU A 69 0.47 5.56 -6.07
C LEU A 69 0.25 4.80 -4.77
N GLN A 70 0.34 5.47 -3.63
CA GLN A 70 0.09 4.84 -2.32
C GLN A 70 -1.33 4.25 -2.25
N LYS A 71 -2.35 4.98 -2.70
CA LYS A 71 -3.73 4.49 -2.77
C LYS A 71 -3.87 3.28 -3.69
N ALA A 72 -3.23 3.32 -4.87
CA ALA A 72 -3.23 2.19 -5.79
C ALA A 72 -2.56 0.95 -5.17
N PHE A 73 -1.40 1.10 -4.52
CA PHE A 73 -0.73 0.01 -3.81
C PHE A 73 -1.57 -0.57 -2.68
N LEU A 74 -2.25 0.27 -1.90
CA LEU A 74 -3.16 -0.20 -0.84
C LEU A 74 -4.32 -1.01 -1.41
N LEU A 75 -4.93 -0.56 -2.51
CA LEU A 75 -6.00 -1.30 -3.18
C LEU A 75 -5.52 -2.64 -3.73
N VAL A 76 -4.39 -2.66 -4.42
CA VAL A 76 -3.79 -3.90 -4.96
C VAL A 76 -3.43 -4.86 -3.82
N SER A 77 -2.81 -4.35 -2.76
CA SER A 77 -2.47 -5.14 -1.57
C SER A 77 -3.71 -5.78 -0.94
N LEU A 78 -4.78 -5.01 -0.78
CA LEU A 78 -6.05 -5.52 -0.25
C LEU A 78 -6.62 -6.63 -1.13
N ILE A 79 -6.62 -6.44 -2.45
CA ILE A 79 -7.08 -7.46 -3.41
C ILE A 79 -6.25 -8.74 -3.30
N VAL A 80 -4.92 -8.62 -3.24
CA VAL A 80 -4.02 -9.76 -3.12
C VAL A 80 -4.25 -10.53 -1.81
N VAL A 81 -4.46 -9.83 -0.70
CA VAL A 81 -4.76 -10.47 0.59
C VAL A 81 -6.08 -11.24 0.51
N ILE A 82 -7.14 -10.62 -0.01
CA ILE A 82 -8.45 -11.28 -0.18
C ILE A 82 -8.33 -12.49 -1.10
N ALA A 83 -7.65 -12.35 -2.24
CA ALA A 83 -7.42 -13.44 -3.18
C ALA A 83 -6.64 -14.58 -2.53
N SER A 84 -5.61 -14.27 -1.73
CA SER A 84 -4.80 -15.26 -1.03
C SER A 84 -5.61 -16.06 -0.01
N ILE A 85 -6.47 -15.37 0.76
CA ILE A 85 -7.39 -16.02 1.71
C ILE A 85 -8.40 -16.91 0.95
N ALA A 86 -8.99 -16.40 -0.13
CA ALA A 86 -9.93 -17.15 -0.94
C ALA A 86 -9.29 -18.40 -1.57
N LEU A 87 -8.08 -18.27 -2.12
CA LEU A 87 -7.29 -19.38 -2.65
C LEU A 87 -6.99 -20.40 -1.56
N SER A 88 -6.48 -19.97 -0.40
CA SER A 88 -6.16 -20.86 0.72
C SER A 88 -7.38 -21.67 1.18
N LEU A 89 -8.53 -21.00 1.35
CA LEU A 89 -9.79 -21.66 1.70
C LEU A 89 -10.30 -22.58 0.59
N GLY A 90 -10.13 -22.19 -0.67
CA GLY A 90 -10.49 -22.98 -1.85
C GLY A 90 -9.66 -24.26 -1.94
N LEU A 91 -8.34 -24.16 -1.83
CA LEU A 91 -7.39 -25.27 -1.79
C LEU A 91 -7.65 -26.21 -0.62
N SER A 92 -7.88 -25.66 0.58
CA SER A 92 -8.21 -26.47 1.76
C SER A 92 -9.49 -27.29 1.55
N ARG A 93 -10.53 -26.70 0.96
CA ARG A 93 -11.80 -27.41 0.70
C ARG A 93 -11.70 -28.35 -0.50
N SER A 94 -10.94 -27.97 -1.53
CA SER A 94 -10.85 -28.72 -2.78
C SER A 94 -9.87 -29.89 -2.70
N ILE A 95 -8.77 -29.77 -1.97
CA ILE A 95 -7.70 -30.79 -1.97
C ILE A 95 -7.55 -31.45 -0.60
N VAL A 96 -7.34 -30.65 0.45
CA VAL A 96 -7.01 -31.17 1.79
C VAL A 96 -8.16 -31.99 2.38
N ARG A 97 -9.40 -31.50 2.25
CA ARG A 97 -10.59 -32.18 2.79
C ARG A 97 -10.85 -33.55 2.16
N PRO A 98 -10.92 -33.72 0.83
CA PRO A 98 -11.15 -35.03 0.23
C PRO A 98 -9.95 -35.97 0.36
N LEU A 99 -8.71 -35.48 0.40
CA LEU A 99 -7.56 -36.32 0.72
C LEU A 99 -7.71 -36.96 2.11
N ARG A 100 -8.08 -36.18 3.13
CA ARG A 100 -8.38 -36.74 4.46
C ARG A 100 -9.49 -37.79 4.43
N LEU A 101 -10.56 -37.54 3.68
CA LEU A 101 -11.66 -38.51 3.56
C LEU A 101 -11.21 -39.82 2.89
N LEU A 102 -10.38 -39.73 1.84
CA LEU A 102 -9.83 -40.89 1.16
C LEU A 102 -8.84 -41.67 2.06
N THR A 103 -7.96 -40.98 2.79
CA THR A 103 -7.05 -41.63 3.74
C THR A 103 -7.79 -42.33 4.87
N ASP A 104 -8.84 -41.70 5.41
CA ASP A 104 -9.67 -42.26 6.49
C ASP A 104 -10.51 -43.45 6.01
N ALA A 105 -11.02 -43.41 4.78
CA ALA A 105 -11.72 -44.53 4.18
C ALA A 105 -10.77 -45.71 3.88
N ALA A 106 -9.59 -45.44 3.33
CA ALA A 106 -8.58 -46.47 3.09
C ALA A 106 -8.13 -47.18 4.39
N GLY A 107 -8.04 -46.46 5.51
CA GLY A 107 -7.78 -47.04 6.83
C GLY A 107 -8.88 -48.02 7.27
N ARG A 108 -10.15 -47.62 7.14
CA ARG A 108 -11.30 -48.49 7.47
C ARG A 108 -11.40 -49.72 6.58
N MET A 109 -11.02 -49.61 5.31
CA MET A 109 -10.94 -50.76 4.40
C MET A 109 -9.83 -51.74 4.82
N ALA A 110 -8.67 -51.22 5.27
CA ALA A 110 -7.59 -52.06 5.81
C ALA A 110 -7.99 -52.79 7.11
N GLU A 111 -8.93 -52.24 7.87
CA GLU A 111 -9.54 -52.86 9.06
C GLU A 111 -10.67 -53.85 8.72
N GLY A 112 -10.96 -54.07 7.43
CA GLY A 112 -11.92 -55.06 6.95
C GLY A 112 -13.36 -54.56 6.80
N ASN A 113 -13.61 -53.25 6.95
CA ASN A 113 -14.93 -52.66 6.77
C ASN A 113 -15.10 -52.09 5.35
N LEU A 114 -15.79 -52.85 4.49
CA LEU A 114 -16.04 -52.53 3.07
C LEU A 114 -17.44 -51.94 2.80
N SER A 115 -18.24 -51.69 3.85
CA SER A 115 -19.66 -51.33 3.68
C SER A 115 -19.94 -49.84 3.52
N ASP A 116 -18.96 -48.97 3.74
CA ASP A 116 -19.14 -47.52 3.65
C ASP A 116 -18.77 -46.98 2.25
N ALA A 117 -19.80 -46.66 1.46
CA ALA A 117 -19.61 -45.96 0.18
C ALA A 117 -19.14 -44.52 0.43
N ILE A 118 -17.93 -44.21 -0.04
CA ILE A 118 -17.34 -42.87 0.07
C ILE A 118 -18.08 -41.93 -0.89
N ASN A 119 -19.13 -41.25 -0.40
CA ASN A 119 -19.92 -40.34 -1.22
C ASN A 119 -19.18 -39.00 -1.41
N VAL A 120 -18.23 -38.96 -2.34
CA VAL A 120 -17.60 -37.72 -2.82
C VAL A 120 -18.27 -37.31 -4.11
N ASN A 121 -19.23 -36.38 -4.02
CA ASN A 121 -19.88 -35.78 -5.20
C ASN A 121 -18.91 -34.79 -5.90
N ARG A 122 -17.85 -35.32 -6.52
CA ARG A 122 -16.90 -34.59 -7.36
C ARG A 122 -16.73 -35.29 -8.71
N ARG A 123 -16.54 -34.48 -9.76
CA ARG A 123 -16.31 -34.95 -11.14
C ARG A 123 -14.84 -34.89 -11.55
N ASP A 124 -13.93 -34.66 -10.60
CA ASP A 124 -12.48 -34.60 -10.83
C ASP A 124 -11.80 -35.96 -10.57
N GLU A 125 -10.49 -36.01 -10.76
CA GLU A 125 -9.65 -37.21 -10.55
C GLU A 125 -9.76 -37.75 -9.11
N ILE A 126 -10.02 -36.88 -8.13
CA ILE A 126 -10.24 -37.23 -6.73
C ILE A 126 -11.60 -37.92 -6.54
N GLY A 127 -12.64 -37.46 -7.25
CA GLY A 127 -13.94 -38.13 -7.30
C GLY A 127 -13.87 -39.53 -7.92
N LYS A 128 -13.02 -39.74 -8.94
CA LYS A 128 -12.83 -41.07 -9.56
C LYS A 128 -12.21 -42.10 -8.60
N LEU A 129 -11.31 -41.66 -7.71
CA LEU A 129 -10.69 -42.53 -6.71
C LEU A 129 -11.64 -42.92 -5.57
N ALA A 130 -12.68 -42.12 -5.30
CA ALA A 130 -13.63 -42.39 -4.23
C ALA A 130 -14.68 -43.47 -4.57
N ILE A 131 -14.82 -43.81 -5.86
CA ILE A 131 -15.85 -44.74 -6.38
C ILE A 131 -15.24 -46.12 -6.70
N GLY A 132 -13.91 -46.24 -6.64
CA GLY A 132 -13.15 -47.45 -6.97
C GLY A 132 -12.85 -48.34 -5.77
#